data_AF-A0A927LTY8-F1
#
_entry.id   AF-A0A927LTY8-F1
#
_cell.length_a   1.000
_cell.length_b   1.000
_cell.length_c   1.000
_cell.angle_alpha   90.00
_cell.angle_beta   90.00
_cell.angle_gamma   90.00
#
_symmetry.space_group_name_H-M   'P 1'
#
loop_
_entity.id
_entity.type
_entity.pdbx_description
1 polymer ?
#
loop_
_entity_poly.entity_id
_entity_poly.type
_entity_poly.pdbx_seq_one_letter_code
_entity_poly.pdbx_strand_id
1 'polypeptide(L)'
;MSKKNIKWFWTFLILFAALLGLAALFQSDMLIYAASAIPIFIVLFLPDIKKHQYIRSGKHSKNFAIYKQDSGEETLVVIAFQPGFVRWKAGRLYFHLNDISEDSSKAASVLQGSEGTVASLPVLSFDLSAHKRKTGWISIDLAQLEQRTTNLSYTTDEINRLVIRLKDLEEAALTIMSASASSSKNKSKSISA
;
A
#
# COMPACT_ATOMS: atom_id res chain seq x y z
N MET A 1 6.99 5.48 10.50
CA MET A 1 8.44 5.17 10.55
C MET A 1 9.11 6.11 11.53
N SER A 2 9.83 5.57 12.54
CA SER A 2 10.70 6.42 13.36
C SER A 2 11.97 6.72 12.57
N LYS A 3 12.20 8.00 12.21
CA LYS A 3 13.44 8.47 11.57
C LYS A 3 14.70 8.14 12.40
N LYS A 4 14.54 7.72 13.65
CA LYS A 4 15.63 7.29 14.54
C LYS A 4 16.14 5.90 14.15
N ASN A 5 15.27 4.93 13.92
CA ASN A 5 15.65 3.53 13.69
C ASN A 5 16.38 3.36 12.36
N ILE A 6 15.95 4.09 11.32
CA ILE A 6 16.63 4.08 10.01
C ILE A 6 18.06 4.63 10.10
N LYS A 7 18.29 5.67 10.92
CA LYS A 7 19.63 6.24 11.11
C LYS A 7 20.56 5.25 11.80
N TRP A 8 20.09 4.63 12.89
CA TRP A 8 20.87 3.62 13.62
C TRP A 8 21.24 2.41 12.74
N PHE A 9 20.29 1.92 11.94
CA PHE A 9 20.56 0.86 10.96
C PHE A 9 21.74 1.21 10.04
N TRP A 10 21.73 2.41 9.45
CA TRP A 10 22.82 2.87 8.58
C TRP A 10 24.14 3.05 9.34
N THR A 11 24.10 3.57 10.57
CA THR A 11 25.32 3.71 11.40
C THR A 11 25.98 2.36 11.64
N PHE A 12 25.23 1.34 12.06
CA PHE A 12 25.77 0.00 12.30
C PHE A 12 26.24 -0.68 11.01
N LEU A 13 25.53 -0.46 9.90
CA LEU A 13 25.93 -0.99 8.59
C LEU A 13 27.26 -0.39 8.12
N ILE A 14 27.44 0.93 8.26
CA ILE A 14 28.69 1.62 7.91
C ILE A 14 29.81 1.19 8.85
N LEU A 15 29.55 1.08 10.15
CA LEU A 15 30.52 0.62 11.14
C LEU A 15 31.01 -0.80 10.84
N PHE A 16 30.10 -1.71 10.48
CA PHE A 16 30.43 -3.07 10.06
C PHE A 16 31.34 -3.09 8.82
N ALA A 17 30.98 -2.31 7.79
CA ALA A 17 31.78 -2.21 6.56
C ALA A 17 33.16 -1.58 6.83
N ALA A 18 33.23 -0.57 7.69
CA ALA A 18 34.49 0.07 8.08
C ALA A 18 35.40 -0.91 8.83
N LEU A 19 34.87 -1.67 9.79
CA LEU A 19 35.64 -2.68 10.52
C LEU A 19 36.17 -3.79 9.62
N LEU A 20 35.36 -4.26 8.66
CA LEU A 20 35.83 -5.22 7.65
C LEU A 20 36.93 -4.64 6.76
N GLY A 21 36.78 -3.38 6.32
CA GLY A 21 37.80 -2.69 5.53
C GLY A 21 39.12 -2.50 6.30
N LEU A 22 39.05 -2.07 7.55
CA LEU A 22 40.23 -1.94 8.41
C LEU A 22 40.85 -3.31 8.73
N ALA A 23 40.04 -4.34 8.98
CA ALA A 23 40.54 -5.70 9.20
C ALA A 23 41.34 -6.21 8.00
N ALA A 24 40.88 -5.94 6.78
CA ALA A 24 41.59 -6.32 5.56
C ALA A 24 42.89 -5.53 5.36
N LEU A 25 42.89 -4.21 5.62
CA LEU A 25 44.08 -3.36 5.48
C LEU A 25 45.17 -3.71 6.49
N PHE A 26 44.80 -3.98 7.74
CA PHE A 26 45.74 -4.26 8.82
C PHE A 26 45.94 -5.75 9.10
N GLN A 27 45.31 -6.64 8.32
CA GLN A 27 45.32 -8.09 8.51
C GLN A 27 45.09 -8.51 9.97
N SER A 28 44.09 -7.89 10.62
CA SER A 28 43.86 -8.04 12.05
C SER A 28 42.68 -8.95 12.35
N ASP A 29 42.96 -10.11 12.96
CA ASP A 29 41.94 -11.06 13.40
C ASP A 29 41.01 -10.48 14.47
N MET A 30 41.53 -9.62 15.35
CA MET A 30 40.75 -8.95 16.40
C MET A 30 39.61 -8.09 15.82
N LEU A 31 39.87 -7.43 14.68
CA LEU A 31 38.86 -6.62 14.01
C LEU A 31 37.78 -7.48 13.34
N ILE A 32 38.13 -8.70 12.90
CA ILE A 32 37.16 -9.67 12.36
C ILE A 32 36.22 -10.14 13.48
N TYR A 33 36.76 -10.47 14.66
CA TYR A 33 35.93 -10.84 15.82
C TYR A 33 35.00 -9.70 16.23
N ALA A 34 35.50 -8.46 16.29
CA ALA A 34 34.66 -7.29 16.57
C ALA A 34 33.57 -7.10 15.50
N ALA A 35 33.88 -7.28 14.22
CA ALA A 35 32.91 -7.17 13.14
C ALA A 35 31.80 -8.24 13.26
N SER A 36 32.12 -9.44 13.72
CA SER A 36 31.16 -10.56 13.83
C SER A 36 30.02 -10.30 14.84
N ALA A 37 30.20 -9.41 15.81
CA ALA A 37 29.16 -9.06 16.79
C ALA A 37 28.14 -8.03 16.27
N ILE A 38 28.50 -7.25 15.25
CA ILE A 38 27.68 -6.13 14.73
C ILE A 38 26.38 -6.57 14.03
N PRO A 39 26.32 -7.70 13.28
CA PRO A 39 25.10 -8.19 12.67
C PRO A 39 23.92 -8.32 13.65
N ILE A 40 24.17 -8.66 14.92
CA ILE A 40 23.12 -8.75 15.96
C ILE A 40 22.42 -7.38 16.13
N PHE A 41 23.19 -6.30 16.18
CA PHE A 41 22.66 -4.95 16.27
C PHE A 41 21.95 -4.52 14.99
N ILE A 42 22.49 -4.87 13.82
CA ILE A 42 21.85 -4.57 12.52
C ILE A 42 20.44 -5.17 12.45
N VAL A 43 20.26 -6.41 12.91
CA VAL A 43 18.96 -7.08 12.94
C VAL A 43 18.00 -6.41 13.93
N LEU A 44 18.46 -6.00 15.11
CA LEU A 44 17.63 -5.31 16.10
C LEU A 44 17.07 -3.97 15.58
N PHE A 45 17.85 -3.28 14.74
CA PHE A 45 17.47 -1.99 14.17
C PHE A 45 16.94 -2.10 12.73
N LEU A 46 16.57 -3.30 12.27
CA LEU A 46 16.10 -3.50 10.90
C LEU A 46 14.87 -2.61 10.62
N PRO A 47 14.88 -1.82 9.54
CA PRO A 47 13.73 -0.99 9.22
C PRO A 47 12.53 -1.87 8.84
N ASP A 48 11.41 -1.67 9.50
CA ASP A 48 10.14 -2.28 9.11
C ASP A 48 9.64 -1.62 7.82
N ILE A 49 9.91 -2.27 6.69
CA ILE A 49 9.46 -1.83 5.37
C ILE A 49 8.05 -2.37 5.16
N LYS A 50 7.05 -1.53 5.46
CA LYS A 50 5.66 -1.80 5.10
C LYS A 50 5.55 -2.02 3.59
N LYS A 51 5.37 -3.28 3.17
CA LYS A 51 5.12 -3.62 1.77
C LYS A 51 3.72 -3.15 1.39
N HIS A 52 3.57 -2.59 0.19
CA HIS A 52 2.26 -2.27 -0.38
C HIS A 52 1.60 -3.55 -0.92
N GLN A 53 0.28 -3.65 -0.80
CA GLN A 53 -0.50 -4.75 -1.34
C GLN A 53 -1.05 -4.34 -2.71
N TYR A 54 -0.89 -5.20 -3.71
CA TYR A 54 -1.46 -5.02 -5.04
C TYR A 54 -2.48 -6.10 -5.29
N ILE A 55 -3.72 -5.71 -5.58
CA ILE A 55 -4.83 -6.60 -5.89
C ILE A 55 -5.15 -6.50 -7.38
N ARG A 56 -5.44 -7.65 -7.99
CA ARG A 56 -5.88 -7.77 -9.39
C ARG A 56 -6.94 -8.84 -9.49
N SER A 57 -8.02 -8.53 -10.21
CA SER A 57 -9.17 -9.45 -10.38
C SER A 57 -8.74 -10.77 -11.03
N GLY A 58 -7.84 -10.75 -12.02
CA GLY A 58 -7.38 -11.98 -12.70
C GLY A 58 -6.54 -12.93 -11.83
N LYS A 59 -5.79 -12.44 -10.83
CA LYS A 59 -4.90 -13.25 -9.99
C LYS A 59 -5.53 -13.65 -8.65
N HIS A 60 -6.47 -12.83 -8.15
CA HIS A 60 -7.04 -12.96 -6.81
C HIS A 60 -8.57 -13.10 -6.82
N SER A 61 -9.17 -13.48 -7.96
CA SER A 61 -10.62 -13.56 -8.18
C SER A 61 -11.42 -14.34 -7.14
N LYS A 62 -10.80 -15.32 -6.45
CA LYS A 62 -11.47 -16.12 -5.42
C LYS A 62 -11.62 -15.41 -4.08
N ASN A 63 -10.70 -14.50 -3.76
CA ASN A 63 -10.64 -13.86 -2.44
C ASN A 63 -11.15 -12.42 -2.48
N PHE A 64 -11.46 -11.92 -3.67
CA PHE A 64 -11.68 -10.52 -3.91
C PHE A 64 -12.51 -10.25 -5.16
N ALA A 65 -13.45 -9.31 -5.07
CA ALA A 65 -14.22 -8.78 -6.19
C ALA A 65 -14.39 -7.25 -6.07
N ILE A 66 -14.31 -6.56 -7.21
CA ILE A 66 -14.68 -5.14 -7.32
C ILE A 66 -15.90 -5.03 -8.19
N TYR A 67 -16.92 -4.36 -7.69
CA TYR A 67 -18.13 -4.14 -8.46
C TYR A 67 -18.73 -2.76 -8.23
N LYS A 68 -19.45 -2.27 -9.23
CA LYS A 68 -20.31 -1.10 -9.08
C LYS A 68 -21.63 -1.53 -8.45
N GLN A 69 -22.11 -0.71 -7.52
CA GLN A 69 -23.40 -0.87 -6.88
C GLN A 69 -24.10 0.48 -6.89
N ASP A 70 -25.22 0.56 -7.60
CA ASP A 70 -26.06 1.75 -7.58
C ASP A 70 -26.85 1.78 -6.28
N SER A 71 -26.67 2.86 -5.52
CA SER A 71 -27.36 3.10 -4.26
C SER A 71 -28.23 4.35 -4.42
N GLY A 72 -29.29 4.23 -5.22
CA GLY A 72 -30.34 5.25 -5.40
C GLY A 72 -29.83 6.56 -6.01
N GLU A 73 -29.22 7.41 -5.19
CA GLU A 73 -28.72 8.75 -5.57
C GLU A 73 -27.25 8.73 -6.01
N GLU A 74 -26.46 7.73 -5.62
CA GLU A 74 -25.04 7.65 -5.96
C GLU A 74 -24.61 6.24 -6.37
N THR A 75 -23.76 6.17 -7.40
CA THR A 75 -23.03 4.95 -7.76
C THR A 75 -21.86 4.76 -6.80
N LEU A 76 -21.84 3.62 -6.12
CA LEU A 76 -20.79 3.21 -5.21
C LEU A 76 -19.93 2.13 -5.88
N VAL A 77 -18.64 2.15 -5.60
CA VAL A 77 -17.71 1.07 -5.95
C VAL A 77 -17.42 0.29 -4.69
N VAL A 78 -17.76 -0.99 -4.69
CA VAL A 78 -17.57 -1.89 -3.56
C VAL A 78 -16.46 -2.88 -3.86
N ILE A 79 -15.52 -2.95 -2.93
CA ILE A 79 -14.38 -3.85 -2.90
C ILE A 79 -14.71 -4.89 -1.83
N ALA A 80 -15.22 -6.06 -2.26
CA ALA A 80 -15.57 -7.17 -1.38
C ALA A 80 -14.42 -8.18 -1.32
N PHE A 81 -14.07 -8.64 -0.12
CA PHE A 81 -12.97 -9.58 0.09
C PHE A 81 -13.26 -10.53 1.24
N GLN A 82 -12.55 -11.66 1.25
CA GLN A 82 -12.59 -12.56 2.39
C GLN A 82 -11.92 -11.94 3.62
N PRO A 83 -12.46 -12.17 4.84
CA PRO A 83 -11.80 -11.78 6.08
C PRO A 83 -10.34 -12.23 6.11
N GLY A 84 -9.43 -11.34 6.56
CA GLY A 84 -7.99 -11.60 6.59
C GLY A 84 -7.24 -11.50 5.24
N PHE A 85 -7.92 -11.27 4.12
CA PHE A 85 -7.25 -11.06 2.82
C PHE A 85 -6.51 -9.72 2.74
N VAL A 86 -7.13 -8.66 3.29
CA VAL A 86 -6.52 -7.33 3.33
C VAL A 86 -5.48 -7.30 4.44
N ARG A 87 -4.25 -6.93 4.08
CA ARG A 87 -3.14 -6.80 5.02
C ARG A 87 -3.16 -5.40 5.63
N TRP A 88 -3.94 -5.18 6.69
CA TRP A 88 -4.09 -3.87 7.31
C TRP A 88 -2.77 -3.19 7.71
N LYS A 89 -1.77 -3.98 8.14
CA LYS A 89 -0.42 -3.48 8.48
C LYS A 89 0.42 -3.05 7.26
N ALA A 90 -0.03 -3.32 6.03
CA ALA A 90 0.61 -2.88 4.80
C ALA A 90 0.52 -1.36 4.63
N GLY A 91 1.36 -0.81 3.75
CA GLY A 91 1.37 0.63 3.53
C GLY A 91 0.11 1.14 2.82
N ARG A 92 -0.22 0.53 1.67
CA ARG A 92 -1.35 0.93 0.83
C ARG A 92 -1.89 -0.28 0.09
N LEU A 93 -3.18 -0.29 -0.19
CA LEU A 93 -3.86 -1.26 -1.05
C LEU A 93 -4.05 -0.67 -2.44
N TYR A 94 -3.42 -1.24 -3.45
CA TYR A 94 -3.48 -0.81 -4.84
C TYR A 94 -4.42 -1.70 -5.65
N PHE A 95 -5.36 -1.11 -6.36
CA PHE A 95 -6.25 -1.79 -7.29
C PHE A 95 -6.29 -1.05 -8.64
N HIS A 96 -6.72 -1.75 -9.68
CA HIS A 96 -6.81 -1.19 -11.02
C HIS A 96 -8.25 -0.82 -11.37
N LEU A 97 -8.47 0.30 -12.06
CA LEU A 97 -9.79 0.75 -12.48
C LEU A 97 -10.48 -0.25 -13.43
N ASN A 98 -9.73 -0.89 -14.33
CA ASN A 98 -10.30 -1.91 -15.23
C ASN A 98 -10.75 -3.20 -14.52
N ASP A 99 -10.38 -3.39 -13.25
CA ASP A 99 -10.84 -4.54 -12.47
C ASP A 99 -12.25 -4.32 -11.89
N ILE A 100 -12.80 -3.11 -12.01
CA ILE A 100 -14.17 -2.77 -11.61
C ILE A 100 -15.14 -3.45 -12.58
N SER A 101 -15.89 -4.43 -12.08
CA SER A 101 -16.95 -5.10 -12.84
C SER A 101 -18.32 -4.47 -12.59
N GLU A 102 -19.24 -4.61 -13.54
CA GLU A 102 -20.65 -4.22 -13.33
C GLU A 102 -21.46 -5.37 -12.70
N ASP A 103 -20.92 -6.59 -12.75
CA ASP A 103 -21.53 -7.78 -12.17
C ASP A 103 -21.31 -7.89 -10.66
N SER A 104 -22.36 -7.58 -9.90
CA SER A 104 -22.43 -7.81 -8.45
C SER A 104 -22.43 -9.30 -8.06
N SER A 105 -22.71 -10.21 -9.01
CA SER A 105 -22.78 -11.66 -8.78
C SER A 105 -21.46 -12.28 -8.27
N LYS A 106 -20.31 -11.70 -8.64
CA LYS A 106 -18.99 -12.12 -8.15
C LYS A 106 -18.75 -11.78 -6.67
N ALA A 107 -19.45 -10.78 -6.14
CA ALA A 107 -19.37 -10.46 -4.72
C ALA A 107 -20.00 -11.56 -3.86
N ALA A 108 -21.10 -12.14 -4.35
CA ALA A 108 -21.80 -13.21 -3.65
C ALA A 108 -20.91 -14.46 -3.49
N SER A 109 -20.09 -14.81 -4.50
CA SER A 109 -19.18 -15.97 -4.41
C SER A 109 -17.98 -15.73 -3.48
N VAL A 110 -17.47 -14.50 -3.41
CA VAL A 110 -16.37 -14.15 -2.49
C VAL A 110 -16.85 -14.15 -1.03
N LEU A 111 -18.07 -13.70 -0.79
CA LEU A 111 -18.65 -13.55 0.55
C LEU A 111 -19.40 -14.81 1.03
N GLN A 112 -19.61 -15.81 0.17
CA GLN A 112 -20.29 -17.08 0.52
C GLN A 112 -19.62 -17.86 1.66
N GLY A 113 -18.34 -17.59 1.97
CA GLY A 113 -17.62 -18.18 3.11
C GLY A 113 -17.68 -17.35 4.41
N SER A 114 -18.33 -16.18 4.40
CA SER A 114 -18.42 -15.28 5.55
C SER A 114 -19.77 -15.51 6.23
N GLU A 115 -19.83 -16.41 7.21
CA GLU A 115 -21.05 -16.65 7.99
C GLU A 115 -21.49 -15.39 8.74
N GLY A 116 -22.46 -14.66 8.19
CA GLY A 116 -23.40 -13.84 8.95
C GLY A 116 -23.08 -12.37 9.18
N THR A 117 -21.85 -11.87 9.04
CA THR A 117 -21.56 -10.44 9.30
C THR A 117 -20.92 -9.74 8.11
N VAL A 118 -21.66 -8.82 7.49
CA VAL A 118 -21.16 -7.92 6.45
C VAL A 118 -20.74 -6.61 7.10
N ALA A 119 -19.46 -6.46 7.39
CA ALA A 119 -18.91 -5.21 7.91
C ALA A 119 -18.30 -4.40 6.77
N SER A 120 -18.95 -3.27 6.48
CA SER A 120 -18.56 -2.36 5.41
C SER A 120 -17.90 -1.12 5.99
N LEU A 121 -16.73 -0.76 5.49
CA LEU A 121 -16.02 0.45 5.88
C LEU A 121 -16.00 1.45 4.70
N PRO A 122 -16.51 2.68 4.88
CA PRO A 122 -16.46 3.70 3.83
C PRO A 122 -15.04 4.24 3.69
N VAL A 123 -14.56 4.28 2.45
CA VAL A 123 -13.29 4.88 2.05
C VAL A 123 -13.58 6.29 1.58
N LEU A 124 -12.91 7.27 2.19
CA LEU A 124 -13.14 8.69 1.90
C LEU A 124 -12.13 9.18 0.85
N SER A 125 -12.43 10.31 0.20
CA SER A 125 -11.59 10.89 -0.87
C SER A 125 -10.13 11.08 -0.45
N PHE A 126 -9.88 11.46 0.80
CA PHE A 126 -8.52 11.63 1.33
C PHE A 126 -7.77 10.31 1.60
N ASP A 127 -8.48 9.18 1.72
CA ASP A 127 -7.87 7.85 1.83
C ASP A 127 -7.42 7.34 0.45
N LEU A 128 -7.93 7.95 -0.62
CA LEU A 128 -7.64 7.60 -2.00
C LEU A 128 -6.46 8.39 -2.52
N SER A 129 -5.55 7.69 -3.19
CA SER A 129 -4.45 8.33 -3.90
C SER A 129 -4.13 7.58 -5.18
N ALA A 130 -3.98 8.34 -6.24
CA ALA A 130 -3.58 7.86 -7.54
C ALA A 130 -2.11 7.39 -7.56
N HIS A 131 -1.82 6.30 -8.27
CA HIS A 131 -0.44 5.84 -8.39
C HIS A 131 0.39 6.77 -9.28
N LYS A 132 1.44 7.39 -8.72
CA LYS A 132 2.31 8.38 -9.39
C LYS A 132 3.02 7.94 -10.70
N ARG A 133 2.96 6.66 -11.08
CA ARG A 133 3.78 6.08 -12.17
C ARG A 133 3.01 5.10 -13.05
N LYS A 134 1.98 4.45 -12.52
CA LYS A 134 1.18 3.46 -13.24
C LYS A 134 -0.21 4.04 -13.45
N THR A 135 -0.58 4.30 -14.70
CA THR A 135 -1.91 4.78 -15.06
C THR A 135 -2.97 3.75 -14.70
N GLY A 136 -4.17 4.21 -14.32
CA GLY A 136 -5.28 3.33 -13.95
C GLY A 136 -5.16 2.64 -12.59
N TRP A 137 -4.05 2.84 -11.85
CA TRP A 137 -3.87 2.32 -10.49
C TRP A 137 -4.27 3.36 -9.45
N ILE A 138 -5.18 2.96 -8.57
CA ILE A 138 -5.60 3.74 -7.41
C ILE A 138 -5.18 3.00 -6.15
N SER A 139 -4.84 3.75 -5.13
CA SER A 139 -4.42 3.24 -3.84
C SER A 139 -5.31 3.74 -2.73
N ILE A 140 -5.47 2.89 -1.73
CA ILE A 140 -6.20 3.17 -0.49
C ILE A 140 -5.17 3.14 0.65
N ASP A 141 -5.15 4.17 1.49
CA ASP A 141 -4.32 4.21 2.69
C ASP A 141 -4.91 3.32 3.80
N LEU A 142 -4.30 2.15 3.99
CA LEU A 142 -4.77 1.18 4.99
C LEU A 142 -4.48 1.63 6.42
N ALA A 143 -3.42 2.42 6.64
CA ALA A 143 -3.08 2.90 7.97
C ALA A 143 -4.11 3.92 8.47
N GLN A 144 -4.60 4.77 7.57
CA GLN A 144 -5.65 5.74 7.89
C GLN A 144 -7.00 5.06 8.15
N LEU A 145 -7.34 4.04 7.35
CA LEU A 145 -8.53 3.23 7.58
C LEU A 145 -8.46 2.48 8.92
N GLU A 146 -7.33 1.84 9.23
CA GLU A 146 -7.09 1.15 10.51
C GLU A 146 -7.30 2.10 11.70
N GLN A 147 -6.77 3.32 11.64
CA GLN A 147 -6.98 4.32 12.70
C GLN A 147 -8.46 4.64 12.92
N ARG A 148 -9.22 4.79 11.84
CA ARG A 148 -10.67 5.09 11.91
C ARG A 148 -11.49 3.92 12.46
N THR A 149 -11.05 2.69 12.23
CA THR A 149 -11.72 1.49 12.75
C THR A 149 -11.60 1.35 14.26
N THR A 150 -10.57 1.94 14.90
CA THR A 150 -10.39 1.92 16.36
C THR A 150 -11.59 2.45 17.15
N ASN A 151 -12.37 3.36 16.55
CA ASN A 151 -13.54 3.98 17.19
C ASN A 151 -14.87 3.32 16.80
N LEU A 152 -14.84 2.21 16.06
CA LEU A 152 -16.02 1.51 15.56
C LEU A 152 -16.26 0.23 16.34
N SER A 153 -17.50 -0.26 16.33
CA SER A 153 -17.88 -1.51 17.01
C SER A 153 -17.35 -2.78 16.35
N TYR A 154 -16.59 -2.65 15.25
CA TYR A 154 -16.04 -3.75 14.48
C TYR A 154 -14.53 -3.60 14.30
N THR A 155 -13.83 -4.73 14.28
CA THR A 155 -12.38 -4.82 14.11
C THR A 155 -12.01 -4.93 12.63
N THR A 156 -10.74 -4.64 12.31
CA THR A 156 -10.19 -4.78 10.96
C THR A 156 -10.29 -6.21 10.42
N ASP A 157 -10.29 -7.22 11.29
CA ASP A 157 -10.41 -8.62 10.92
C ASP A 157 -11.86 -9.01 10.53
N GLU A 158 -12.85 -8.23 10.97
CA GLU A 158 -14.26 -8.45 10.66
C GLU A 158 -14.71 -7.73 9.38
N ILE A 159 -13.99 -6.68 8.97
CA ILE A 159 -14.30 -5.91 7.76
C ILE A 159 -14.09 -6.78 6.52
N ASN A 160 -15.13 -6.89 5.70
CA ASN A 160 -15.12 -7.67 4.46
C ASN A 160 -15.54 -6.85 3.23
N ARG A 161 -15.89 -5.58 3.40
CA ARG A 161 -16.19 -4.65 2.30
C ARG A 161 -15.56 -3.28 2.53
N LEU A 162 -14.93 -2.75 1.50
CA LEU A 162 -14.57 -1.34 1.39
C LEU A 162 -15.53 -0.67 0.41
N VAL A 163 -16.15 0.43 0.80
CA VAL A 163 -17.15 1.15 0.00
C VAL A 163 -16.60 2.51 -0.40
N ILE A 164 -16.54 2.78 -1.69
CA ILE A 164 -15.98 4.01 -2.26
C ILE A 164 -17.07 4.72 -3.06
N ARG A 165 -17.20 6.04 -2.94
CA ARG A 165 -18.06 6.81 -3.84
C ARG A 165 -17.39 6.95 -5.21
N LEU A 166 -18.13 6.71 -6.30
CA LEU A 166 -17.57 6.79 -7.65
C LEU A 166 -16.99 8.19 -7.95
N LYS A 167 -17.65 9.26 -7.47
CA LYS A 167 -17.17 10.65 -7.59
C LYS A 167 -15.77 10.84 -6.97
N ASP A 168 -15.56 10.31 -5.76
CA ASP A 168 -14.27 10.40 -5.07
C ASP A 168 -13.17 9.63 -5.83
N LEU A 169 -13.56 8.52 -6.48
CA LEU A 169 -12.66 7.71 -7.30
C LEU A 169 -12.25 8.43 -8.59
N GLU A 170 -13.19 9.10 -9.24
CA GLU A 170 -12.96 9.91 -10.44
C GLU A 170 -12.06 11.10 -10.14
N GLU A 171 -12.29 11.81 -9.03
CA GLU A 171 -11.45 12.92 -8.58
C GLU A 171 -9.99 12.46 -8.34
N ALA A 172 -9.83 11.30 -7.68
CA ALA A 172 -8.52 10.70 -7.47
C ALA A 172 -7.85 10.25 -8.79
N ALA A 173 -8.62 9.85 -9.81
CA ALA A 173 -8.09 9.50 -11.12
C ALA A 173 -7.67 10.74 -11.92
N LEU A 174 -8.47 11.83 -11.86
CA LEU A 174 -8.22 13.09 -12.56
C LEU A 174 -6.94 13.80 -12.09
N THR A 175 -6.57 13.63 -10.82
CA THR A 175 -5.32 14.18 -10.26
C THR A 175 -4.05 13.62 -10.95
N ILE A 176 -4.12 12.44 -11.59
CA ILE A 176 -3.02 11.92 -12.43
C ILE A 176 -2.94 12.69 -13.75
N MET A 177 -4.08 12.94 -14.39
CA MET A 177 -4.14 13.54 -15.72
C MET A 177 -3.64 14.99 -15.70
N SER A 178 -3.97 15.74 -14.64
CA SER A 178 -3.49 17.11 -14.43
C SER A 178 -2.00 17.19 -14.08
N ALA A 179 -1.47 16.24 -13.29
CA ALA A 179 -0.04 16.16 -12.95
C ALA A 179 0.84 15.72 -14.12
N SER A 180 0.33 14.86 -15.02
CA SER A 180 1.05 14.47 -16.23
C SER A 180 1.10 15.59 -17.27
N ALA A 181 0.03 16.40 -17.37
CA ALA A 181 -0.07 17.52 -18.31
C ALA A 181 0.87 18.69 -17.98
N SER A 182 1.23 18.90 -16.70
CA SER A 182 2.16 19.96 -16.30
C SER A 182 3.63 19.62 -16.56
N SER A 183 3.99 18.33 -16.62
CA SER A 183 5.35 17.88 -16.89
C SER A 183 5.75 17.92 -18.38
N SER A 184 4.80 17.88 -19.31
CA SER A 184 5.10 17.87 -20.75
C SER A 184 5.36 19.27 -21.34
N LYS A 185 4.93 20.33 -20.65
CA LYS A 185 5.04 21.72 -21.14
C LYS A 185 6.44 22.34 -20.99
N ASN A 186 7.36 21.70 -20.26
CA ASN A 186 8.70 22.25 -19.98
C ASN A 186 9.83 21.71 -20.88
N LYS A 187 9.56 20.86 -21.88
CA LYS A 187 10.61 20.26 -22.72
C LYS A 187 10.76 20.87 -24.13
N SER A 188 9.98 21.89 -24.51
CA SER A 188 10.00 22.44 -25.88
C SER A 188 10.62 23.83 -26.04
N LYS A 189 11.39 24.32 -25.05
CA LYS A 189 12.05 25.64 -25.11
C LYS A 189 13.55 25.57 -24.81
N SER A 190 14.28 24.80 -25.60
CA SER A 190 15.73 25.01 -25.78
C SER A 190 16.19 24.19 -26.98
N ILE A 191 16.19 24.78 -28.17
CA ILE A 191 17.19 24.66 -29.24
C ILE A 191 16.80 25.73 -30.26
N SER A 192 17.54 26.83 -30.26
CA SER A 192 17.72 27.71 -31.41
C SER A 192 19.15 28.20 -31.29
N ALA A 193 20.00 27.65 -32.15
CA ALA A 193 21.36 28.11 -32.41
C ALA A 193 21.30 29.25 -33.43
#